data_AF-A0A3N5HLY5-F1
#
_entry.id   AF-A0A3N5HLY5-F1
#
_cell.length_a   1.000
_cell.length_b   1.000
_cell.length_c   1.000
_cell.angle_alpha   90.00
_cell.angle_beta   90.00
_cell.angle_gamma   90.00
#
_symmetry.space_group_name_H-M   'P 1'
#
loop_
_entity.id
_entity.type
_entity.pdbx_description
1 polymer ?
#
loop_
_entity_poly.entity_id
_entity_poly.type
_entity_poly.pdbx_seq_one_letter_code
_entity_poly.pdbx_strand_id
1 'polypeptide(L)' 'MTKLEGILRREISIDGKPFTLAISPDGLKLTPKGARKGRELQWKDLVSGDAALAVALNASVSGSR' A
#
# COMPACT_ATOMS: atom_id res chain seq x y z
N MET A 1 21.66 -4.13 -8.53
CA MET A 1 20.35 -3.62 -8.07
C MET A 1 19.99 -2.45 -8.96
N THR A 2 18.80 -2.45 -9.56
CA THR A 2 18.36 -1.34 -10.43
C THR A 2 17.56 -0.35 -9.60
N LYS A 3 18.02 0.90 -9.56
CA LYS A 3 17.33 1.96 -8.84
C LYS A 3 15.98 2.26 -9.50
N LEU A 4 14.95 2.43 -8.68
CA LEU A 4 13.65 2.88 -9.13
C LEU A 4 13.71 4.40 -9.32
N GLU A 5 13.77 4.85 -10.57
CA GLU A 5 13.80 6.28 -10.91
C GLU A 5 12.40 6.85 -11.19
N GLY A 6 11.42 5.99 -11.44
CA GLY A 6 10.06 6.40 -11.81
C GLY A 6 9.01 5.44 -11.28
N ILE A 7 7.73 5.74 -11.56
CA ILE A 7 6.63 4.91 -11.07
C ILE A 7 6.58 3.59 -11.84
N LEU A 8 6.65 2.47 -11.11
CA LEU A 8 6.40 1.13 -11.64
C LEU A 8 4.98 0.69 -11.25
N ARG A 9 4.19 0.23 -12.23
CA ARG A 9 2.83 -0.28 -12.00
C ARG A 9 2.77 -1.79 -12.25
N ARG A 10 2.12 -2.51 -11.33
CA ARG A 10 1.88 -3.95 -11.42
C ARG A 10 0.45 -4.28 -10.99
N GLU A 11 -0.16 -5.24 -11.68
CA GLU A 11 -1.38 -5.87 -11.18
C GLU A 11 -0.98 -6.94 -10.16
N ILE A 12 -1.68 -6.99 -9.04
CA ILE A 12 -1.55 -8.02 -8.00
C ILE A 12 -2.94 -8.49 -7.58
N SER A 13 -3.01 -9.66 -6.95
CA SER A 13 -4.23 -10.19 -6.36
C SER A 13 -4.11 -10.22 -4.84
N ILE A 14 -5.12 -9.69 -4.14
CA ILE A 14 -5.26 -9.76 -2.68
C ILE A 14 -6.65 -10.34 -2.41
N ASP A 15 -6.72 -11.47 -1.72
CA ASP A 15 -7.97 -12.19 -1.42
C ASP A 15 -8.85 -12.44 -2.67
N GLY A 16 -8.20 -12.80 -3.78
CA GLY A 16 -8.86 -13.05 -5.06
C GLY A 16 -9.35 -11.80 -5.80
N LYS A 17 -9.12 -10.60 -5.25
CA LYS A 17 -9.52 -9.32 -5.87
C LYS A 17 -8.32 -8.67 -6.56
N PRO A 18 -8.46 -8.17 -7.79
CA PRO A 18 -7.37 -7.53 -8.51
C PRO A 18 -7.15 -6.08 -8.05
N PHE A 19 -5.88 -5.74 -7.85
CA PHE A 19 -5.42 -4.39 -7.50
C PHE A 19 -4.29 -3.96 -8.44
N THR A 20 -4.21 -2.66 -8.69
CA THR A 20 -3.04 -2.01 -9.26
C THR A 20 -2.16 -1.50 -8.11
N LEU A 21 -0.96 -2.07 -8.01
CA LEU A 21 0.13 -1.57 -7.18
C LEU A 21 0.98 -0.59 -8.01
N ALA A 22 1.08 0.65 -7.56
CA ALA A 22 2.05 1.61 -8.06
C ALA A 22 3.15 1.80 -7.01
N ILE A 23 4.41 1.60 -7.42
CA ILE A 23 5.60 1.76 -6.59
C ILE A 23 6.36 2.98 -7.13
N SER A 24 6.70 3.92 -6.24
CA SER A 24 7.51 5.10 -6.56
C SER A 24 8.73 5.18 -5.65
N PRO A 25 9.68 6.09 -5.92
CA PRO A 25 10.79 6.34 -5.01
C PRO A 25 10.37 6.78 -3.60
N ASP A 26 9.15 7.30 -3.42
CA ASP A 26 8.66 7.84 -2.14
C ASP A 26 7.76 6.85 -1.36
N GLY A 27 7.14 5.89 -2.05
CA GLY A 27 6.20 4.98 -1.42
C GLY A 27 5.48 4.05 -2.39
N LEU A 28 4.35 3.51 -1.92
CA LEU A 28 3.45 2.68 -2.71
C LEU A 28 2.01 3.17 -2.66
N LYS A 29 1.25 2.82 -3.70
CA LYS A 29 -0.20 3.02 -3.77
C LYS A 29 -0.89 1.76 -4.26
N LEU A 30 -1.88 1.29 -3.50
CA LEU A 30 -2.76 0.18 -3.88
C LEU A 30 -4.12 0.72 -4.30
N THR A 31 -4.53 0.44 -5.52
CA THR A 31 -5.83 0.86 -6.05
C THR A 31 -6.60 -0.36 -6.54
N PRO A 32 -7.82 -0.63 -6.04
CA PRO A 32 -8.65 -1.70 -6.59
C PRO A 32 -8.87 -1.49 -8.09
N LYS A 33 -8.88 -2.56 -8.88
CA LYS A 33 -9.13 -2.46 -10.33
C LYS A 33 -10.52 -1.84 -10.58
N GLY A 34 -10.58 -0.85 -11.48
CA GLY A 34 -11.81 -0.09 -11.76
C GLY A 34 -12.13 1.03 -10.75
N ALA A 35 -11.35 1.19 -9.68
CA ALA A 35 -11.49 2.28 -8.74
C ALA A 35 -10.53 3.44 -9.05
N ARG A 36 -10.93 4.67 -8.68
CA ARG A 36 -10.07 5.86 -8.75
C ARG A 36 -9.39 6.18 -7.42
N LYS A 37 -9.94 5.68 -6.30
CA LYS A 37 -9.41 5.88 -4.96
C LYS A 37 -8.54 4.68 -4.57
N GLY A 38 -7.34 4.96 -4.09
CA GLY A 38 -6.39 3.95 -3.60
C GLY A 38 -5.82 4.33 -2.25
N ARG A 39 -5.16 3.38 -1.57
CA ARG A 39 -4.47 3.58 -0.30
C ARG A 39 -2.98 3.80 -0.57
N GLU A 40 -2.39 4.80 0.07
CA GLU A 40 -0.98 5.17 -0.08
C GLU A 40 -0.20 4.89 1.20
N LEU A 41 1.08 4.56 1.06
CA LEU A 41 2.02 4.34 2.16
C LEU A 41 3.41 4.83 1.75
N GLN A 42 4.02 5.75 2.52
CA GLN A 42 5.39 6.20 2.26
C GLN A 42 6.42 5.22 2.83
N TRP A 43 7.60 5.16 2.21
CA TRP A 43 8.68 4.30 2.71
C TRP A 43 9.14 4.68 4.12
N LYS A 44 9.18 5.98 4.42
CA LYS A 44 9.54 6.46 5.76
C LYS A 44 8.56 5.92 6.82
N ASP A 45 7.26 5.86 6.52
CA ASP A 45 6.25 5.39 7.47
C ASP A 45 6.34 3.87 7.64
N LEU A 46 6.70 3.15 6.57
CA LEU A 46 6.94 1.71 6.57
C LEU A 46 8.20 1.35 7.37
N VAL A 47 9.29 2.09 7.21
CA VAL A 47 10.60 1.81 7.82
C VAL A 47 10.66 2.31 9.27
N SER A 48 10.04 3.45 9.59
CA SER A 48 10.01 4.01 10.94
C SER A 48 9.13 3.22 11.91
N GLY A 49 8.31 2.28 11.42
CA GLY A 49 7.45 1.42 12.25
C GLY A 49 6.10 2.04 12.64
N ASP A 50 5.89 3.35 12.43
CA ASP A 50 4.62 4.04 12.73
C ASP A 50 3.45 3.55 11.86
N ALA A 51 3.70 3.13 10.61
CA ALA A 51 2.65 2.55 9.77
C ALA A 51 2.23 1.15 10.24
N ALA A 52 3.14 0.35 10.80
CA ALA A 52 2.81 -0.98 11.32
C ALA A 52 1.91 -0.86 12.56
N LEU A 53 2.22 0.09 13.45
CA LEU A 53 1.42 0.32 14.66
C LEU A 53 0.04 0.91 14.32
N ALA A 54 -0.04 1.93 13.45
CA ALA A 54 -1.32 2.54 13.08
C ALA A 54 -2.22 1.59 12.27
N VAL A 55 -1.66 0.74 11.41
CA VAL A 55 -2.43 -0.28 10.68
C VAL A 55 -2.88 -1.41 11.60
N ALA A 56 -2.01 -1.93 12.48
CA ALA A 56 -2.39 -2.94 13.47
C ALA A 56 -3.42 -2.41 14.47
N LEU A 57 -3.30 -1.16 14.90
CA LEU A 57 -4.25 -0.50 15.80
C LEU A 57 -5.60 -0.29 15.11
N ASN A 58 -5.63 0.25 13.89
CA ASN A 58 -6.90 0.40 13.16
C ASN A 58 -7.56 -0.95 12.84
N ALA A 59 -6.77 -1.99 12.55
CA ALA A 59 -7.27 -3.35 12.32
C ALA A 59 -7.87 -3.97 13.59
N SER A 60 -7.21 -3.82 14.75
CA SER A 60 -7.74 -4.32 16.03
C SER A 60 -9.02 -3.61 16.49
N VAL A 61 -9.12 -2.29 16.27
CA VAL A 61 -10.32 -1.51 16.60
C VAL A 61 -11.49 -1.83 15.66
N SER A 62 -11.20 -2.14 14.39
CA SER A 62 -12.24 -2.48 13.40
C SER A 62 -12.74 -3.92 13.53
N GLY A 63 -11.95 -4.84 14.10
CA GLY A 63 -12.33 -6.24 14.32
C GLY A 63 -13.07 -6.53 15.64
N SER A 64 -13.15 -5.55 16.54
CA SER A 64 -13.82 -5.68 17.85
C SER A 64 -15.26 -5.14 17.87
N ARG A 65 -15.88 -4.96 16.69
CA ARG A 65 -17.28 -4.52 16.54
C ARG A 65 -18.09 -5.55 15.78
#